data_AF-A0A7S3H412-F1
#
_entry.id   AF-A0A7S3H412-F1
#
_cell.length_a   1.000
_cell.length_b   1.000
_cell.length_c   1.000
_cell.angle_alpha   90.00
_cell.angle_beta   90.00
_cell.angle_gamma   90.00
#
_symmetry.space_group_name_H-M   'P 1'
#
loop_
_entity.id
_entity.type
_entity.pdbx_description
1 polymer ?
#
loop_
_entity_poly.entity_id
_entity_poly.type
_entity_poly.pdbx_seq_one_letter_code
_entity_poly.pdbx_strand_id
1 'polypeptide(L)'
;EKSKFRAGQIDLIKQTAYDNFIHYTFVYFPVFYMFKELIQADSSKGGGIDVTKIGENALSKYWNNCVTDNLYMWSLWVPGDLLVYACPIWMRLPLNHVISLAWTMILSNLRGSEK
;
A
#
# COMPACT_ATOMS: atom_id res chain seq x y z
N GLU A 1 -13.21 -5.21 -27.22
CA GLU A 1 -14.40 -4.41 -26.84
C GLU A 1 -14.22 -3.39 -25.71
N LYS A 2 -13.20 -3.45 -24.84
CA LYS A 2 -13.01 -2.46 -23.75
C LYS A 2 -12.33 -1.12 -24.14
N SER A 3 -11.90 -0.94 -25.39
CA SER A 3 -11.34 0.34 -25.88
C SER A 3 -12.41 1.36 -26.31
N LYS A 4 -13.70 1.01 -26.29
CA LYS A 4 -14.78 1.83 -26.86
C LYS A 4 -15.68 2.55 -25.83
N PHE A 5 -15.56 2.27 -24.53
CA PHE A 5 -16.47 2.82 -23.52
C PHE A 5 -15.76 3.75 -22.54
N ARG A 6 -15.79 5.05 -22.84
CA ARG A 6 -15.35 6.14 -21.93
C ARG A 6 -15.88 5.98 -20.51
N ALA A 7 -17.12 5.49 -20.35
CA ALA A 7 -17.73 5.26 -19.03
C ALA A 7 -16.98 4.20 -18.21
N GLY A 8 -16.57 3.08 -18.82
CA GLY A 8 -15.82 2.02 -18.12
C GLY A 8 -14.39 2.43 -17.75
N GLN A 9 -13.78 3.35 -18.51
CA GLN A 9 -12.49 3.93 -18.15
C GLN A 9 -12.61 4.92 -16.98
N ILE A 10 -13.69 5.71 -16.94
CA ILE A 10 -13.95 6.65 -15.84
C ILE A 10 -14.23 5.91 -14.54
N ASP A 11 -15.03 4.84 -14.56
CA ASP A 11 -15.27 4.02 -13.36
C ASP A 11 -13.99 3.33 -12.87
N LEU A 12 -13.13 2.92 -13.80
CA LEU A 12 -11.81 2.38 -13.44
C LEU A 12 -10.89 3.42 -12.82
N ILE A 13 -10.84 4.63 -13.35
CA ILE A 13 -10.06 5.72 -12.77
C ILE A 13 -10.60 6.07 -11.38
N LYS A 14 -11.93 6.10 -11.20
CA LYS A 14 -12.56 6.32 -9.89
C LYS A 14 -12.22 5.22 -8.89
N GLN A 15 -12.28 3.95 -9.31
CA GLN A 15 -11.91 2.81 -8.47
C GLN A 15 -10.43 2.87 -8.10
N THR A 16 -9.56 3.12 -9.08
CA THR A 16 -8.11 3.25 -8.88
C THR A 16 -7.77 4.41 -7.96
N ALA A 17 -8.45 5.56 -8.11
CA ALA A 17 -8.26 6.71 -7.24
C ALA A 17 -8.79 6.44 -5.83
N TYR A 18 -9.94 5.79 -5.68
CA TYR A 18 -10.43 5.39 -4.36
C TYR A 18 -9.45 4.43 -3.67
N ASP A 19 -8.95 3.43 -4.39
CA ASP A 19 -8.01 2.46 -3.83
C ASP A 19 -6.68 3.12 -3.46
N ASN A 20 -6.13 3.97 -4.34
CA ASN A 20 -4.83 4.60 -4.11
C ASN A 20 -4.84 5.72 -3.07
N PHE A 21 -5.90 6.54 -3.02
CA PHE A 21 -5.95 7.71 -2.15
C PHE A 21 -6.71 7.47 -0.85
N ILE A 22 -7.62 6.49 -0.81
CA ILE A 22 -8.43 6.19 0.38
C ILE A 22 -7.99 4.87 0.98
N HIS A 23 -8.05 3.77 0.22
CA HIS A 23 -7.76 2.45 0.80
C HIS A 23 -6.29 2.30 1.18
N TYR A 24 -5.35 2.58 0.28
CA TYR A 24 -3.93 2.43 0.57
C TYR A 24 -3.45 3.43 1.64
N THR A 25 -3.88 4.69 1.53
CA THR A 25 -3.49 5.76 2.45
C THR A 25 -4.09 5.60 3.85
N PHE A 26 -5.34 5.18 4.00
CA PHE A 26 -5.99 5.16 5.32
C PHE A 26 -6.16 3.77 5.92
N VAL A 27 -6.01 2.70 5.15
CA VAL A 27 -6.19 1.32 5.64
C VAL A 27 -4.88 0.56 5.57
N TYR A 28 -4.26 0.48 4.40
CA TYR A 28 -3.08 -0.36 4.21
C TYR A 28 -1.88 0.10 5.04
N PHE A 29 -1.50 1.38 4.96
CA PHE A 29 -0.34 1.87 5.69
C PHE A 29 -0.53 1.84 7.22
N PRO A 30 -1.66 2.30 7.81
CA PRO A 30 -1.86 2.18 9.26
C PRO A 30 -1.80 0.74 9.75
N VAL A 31 -2.39 -0.21 9.02
CA VAL A 31 -2.32 -1.64 9.35
C VAL A 31 -0.90 -2.17 9.22
N PHE A 32 -0.17 -1.78 8.17
CA PHE A 32 1.22 -2.16 7.98
C PHE A 32 2.11 -1.67 9.14
N TYR A 33 2.01 -0.39 9.52
CA TYR A 33 2.79 0.17 10.63
C TYR A 33 2.37 -0.44 11.98
N MET A 34 1.09 -0.77 12.18
CA MET A 34 0.62 -1.52 13.35
C MET A 34 1.29 -2.89 13.46
N PHE A 35 1.30 -3.68 12.38
CA PHE A 35 1.96 -4.98 12.38
C PHE A 35 3.48 -4.84 12.49
N LYS A 36 4.07 -3.81 11.88
CA LYS A 36 5.50 -3.52 12.01
C LYS A 36 5.88 -3.26 13.46
N GLU A 37 5.17 -2.36 14.14
CA GLU A 37 5.40 -2.06 15.56
C GLU A 37 5.10 -3.28 16.45
N LEU A 38 4.11 -4.10 16.11
CA LEU A 38 3.81 -5.33 16.87
C LEU A 38 4.90 -6.40 16.71
N ILE A 39 5.47 -6.55 15.52
CA ILE A 39 6.55 -7.50 15.24
C ILE A 39 7.88 -6.99 15.81
N GLN A 40 8.11 -5.67 15.77
CA GLN A 40 9.29 -5.00 16.34
C GLN A 40 9.12 -4.67 17.83
N ALA A 41 7.96 -4.96 18.43
CA ALA A 41 7.71 -4.77 19.86
C ALA A 41 8.63 -5.71 20.64
N ASP A 42 9.76 -5.16 21.05
CA ASP A 42 10.77 -5.89 21.77
C ASP A 42 10.20 -6.34 23.13
N SER A 43 10.07 -7.66 23.34
CA SER A 43 9.71 -8.24 24.64
C SER A 43 10.73 -7.90 25.73
N SER A 44 11.83 -7.25 25.36
CA SER A 44 12.93 -6.79 26.23
C SER A 44 12.54 -5.73 27.27
N LYS A 45 11.33 -5.14 27.21
CA LYS A 45 10.85 -4.17 28.22
C LYS A 45 9.80 -4.72 29.19
N GLY A 46 9.75 -6.02 29.49
CA GLY A 46 9.20 -6.57 30.74
C GLY A 46 7.77 -6.17 31.20
N GLY A 47 7.00 -5.50 30.34
CA GLY A 47 5.67 -4.97 30.61
C GLY A 47 4.79 -5.35 29.44
N GLY A 48 3.56 -5.77 29.72
CA GLY A 48 2.64 -6.35 28.73
C GLY A 48 2.45 -5.48 27.48
N ILE A 49 2.04 -6.14 26.40
CA ILE A 49 1.78 -5.52 25.10
C ILE A 49 0.67 -4.47 25.26
N ASP A 50 1.05 -3.20 25.31
CA ASP A 50 0.10 -2.09 25.33
C ASP A 50 -0.26 -1.70 23.90
N VAL A 51 -1.33 -2.31 23.40
CA VAL A 51 -1.82 -2.15 22.01
C VAL A 51 -2.15 -0.69 21.69
N THR A 52 -2.52 0.11 22.69
CA THR A 52 -2.86 1.52 22.49
C THR A 52 -1.63 2.36 22.17
N LYS A 53 -0.53 2.16 22.89
CA LYS A 53 0.76 2.83 22.62
C LYS A 53 1.40 2.40 21.30
N ILE A 54 1.23 1.12 20.94
CA ILE A 54 1.64 0.59 19.63
C ILE A 54 0.87 1.33 18.52
N GLY A 55 -0.44 1.52 18.70
CA GLY A 55 -1.29 2.31 17.81
C GLY A 55 -0.85 3.75 17.64
N GLU A 56 -0.61 4.45 18.73
CA GLU A 56 -0.16 5.84 18.70
C GLU A 56 1.20 6.00 18.04
N ASN A 57 2.16 5.13 18.33
CA ASN A 57 3.48 5.14 17.70
C ASN A 57 3.42 4.79 16.22
N ALA A 58 2.62 3.79 15.83
CA ALA A 58 2.40 3.41 14.44
C ALA A 58 1.78 4.55 13.63
N LEU A 59 0.75 5.22 14.17
CA LEU A 59 0.10 6.37 13.55
C LEU A 59 1.03 7.58 13.45
N SER A 60 1.82 7.86 14.48
CA SER A 60 2.79 8.97 14.47
C SER A 60 3.90 8.74 13.43
N LYS A 61 4.48 7.53 13.39
CA LYS A 61 5.47 7.14 12.37
C LYS A 61 4.87 7.15 10.97
N TYR A 62 3.64 6.70 10.82
CA TYR A 62 2.94 6.77 9.54
C TYR A 62 2.75 8.23 9.11
N TRP A 63 2.26 9.12 9.99
CA TRP A 63 2.02 10.52 9.64
C TRP A 63 3.29 11.25 9.18
N ASN A 64 4.42 10.97 9.82
CA ASN A 64 5.72 11.54 9.40
C ASN A 64 6.20 11.02 8.04
N ASN A 65 5.81 9.81 7.68
CA ASN A 65 6.23 9.14 6.45
C ASN A 65 5.14 9.09 5.37
N CYS A 66 3.93 9.61 5.66
CA CYS A 66 2.74 9.36 4.85
C CYS A 66 2.92 9.91 3.43
N VAL A 67 3.53 11.08 3.29
CA VAL A 67 3.74 11.71 1.99
C VAL A 67 4.71 10.88 1.14
N THR A 68 5.84 10.49 1.73
CA THR A 68 6.88 9.72 1.04
C THR A 68 6.38 8.33 0.65
N ASP A 69 5.75 7.61 1.59
CA ASP A 69 5.25 6.25 1.36
C ASP A 69 4.08 6.22 0.37
N ASN A 70 3.15 7.19 0.45
CA ASN A 70 2.05 7.31 -0.53
C ASN A 70 2.58 7.70 -1.91
N LEU A 71 3.59 8.58 -2.03
CA LEU A 71 4.19 8.92 -3.32
C LEU A 71 4.86 7.71 -3.98
N TYR A 72 5.59 6.88 -3.23
CA TYR A 72 6.16 5.65 -3.76
C TYR A 72 5.07 4.66 -4.21
N MET A 73 4.01 4.50 -3.41
CA MET A 73 2.86 3.67 -3.76
C MET A 73 2.21 4.16 -5.06
N TRP A 74 1.90 5.45 -5.16
CA TRP A 74 1.29 6.03 -6.35
C TRP A 74 2.20 5.94 -7.58
N SER A 75 3.51 6.11 -7.40
CA SER A 75 4.48 6.00 -8.51
C SER A 75 4.52 4.61 -9.14
N LEU A 76 4.13 3.57 -8.39
CA LEU A 76 4.12 2.18 -8.84
C LEU A 76 2.73 1.72 -9.30
N TRP A 77 1.70 2.02 -8.50
CA TRP A 77 0.33 1.57 -8.77
C TRP A 77 -0.37 2.38 -9.85
N VAL A 78 -0.18 3.70 -9.95
CA VAL A 78 -0.80 4.50 -11.02
C VAL A 78 -0.38 4.03 -12.43
N PRO A 79 0.91 3.83 -12.74
CA PRO A 79 1.29 3.25 -14.03
C PRO A 79 1.01 1.74 -14.11
N GLY A 80 1.08 1.01 -12.98
CA GLY A 80 0.75 -0.41 -12.91
C GLY A 80 -0.70 -0.70 -13.32
N ASP A 81 -1.64 0.06 -12.76
CA ASP A 81 -3.07 -0.01 -13.08
C ASP A 81 -3.32 0.34 -14.55
N LEU A 82 -2.67 1.37 -15.08
CA LEU A 82 -2.76 1.72 -16.50
C LEU A 82 -2.35 0.54 -17.41
N LEU A 83 -1.24 -0.13 -17.08
CA LEU A 83 -0.75 -1.31 -17.81
C LEU A 83 -1.69 -2.51 -17.67
N VAL A 84 -2.17 -2.80 -16.46
CA VAL A 84 -3.13 -3.88 -16.19
C VAL A 84 -4.41 -3.68 -17.00
N TYR A 85 -4.90 -2.44 -17.10
CA TYR A 85 -6.11 -2.15 -17.85
C TYR A 85 -5.91 -2.10 -19.36
N ALA A 86 -4.72 -1.75 -19.84
CA ALA A 86 -4.34 -1.87 -21.26
C ALA A 86 -4.25 -3.34 -21.70
N CYS A 87 -3.96 -4.26 -20.78
CA CYS A 87 -3.79 -5.67 -21.05
C CYS A 87 -5.12 -6.46 -21.10
N PRO A 88 -5.15 -7.57 -21.87
CA PRO A 88 -6.31 -8.46 -21.94
C PRO A 88 -6.61 -9.12 -20.58
N ILE A 89 -7.88 -9.44 -20.34
CA ILE A 89 -8.42 -9.79 -18.99
C ILE A 89 -7.67 -10.94 -18.31
N TRP A 90 -7.27 -11.96 -19.07
CA TRP A 90 -6.52 -13.11 -18.57
C TRP A 90 -5.13 -12.74 -18.00
N MET A 91 -4.53 -11.64 -18.47
CA MET A 91 -3.21 -11.19 -18.02
C MET A 91 -3.28 -10.22 -16.82
N ARG A 92 -4.48 -9.76 -16.46
CA ARG A 92 -4.67 -8.80 -15.35
C ARG A 92 -4.29 -9.39 -13.99
N LEU A 93 -4.70 -10.62 -13.72
CA LEU A 93 -4.39 -11.33 -12.48
C LEU A 93 -2.87 -11.55 -12.31
N PRO A 94 -2.15 -12.11 -13.31
CA PRO A 94 -0.69 -12.21 -13.26
C PRO A 94 0.02 -10.87 -13.07
N LEU A 95 -0.38 -9.83 -13.83
CA LEU A 95 0.25 -8.51 -13.74
C LEU A 95 0.05 -7.88 -12.35
N ASN A 96 -1.15 -7.97 -11.79
CA ASN A 96 -1.40 -7.50 -10.42
C ASN A 96 -0.49 -8.19 -9.40
N HIS A 97 -0.23 -9.48 -9.54
CA HIS A 97 0.66 -10.21 -8.65
C HIS A 97 2.12 -9.80 -8.83
N VAL A 98 2.57 -9.57 -10.08
CA VAL A 98 3.93 -9.07 -10.36
C VAL A 98 4.14 -7.68 -9.77
N ILE A 99 3.17 -6.77 -9.94
CA ILE A 99 3.21 -5.42 -9.36
C ILE A 99 3.21 -5.48 -7.83
N SER A 100 2.39 -6.36 -7.24
CA SER A 100 2.35 -6.58 -5.78
C SER A 100 3.68 -7.13 -5.25
N LEU A 101 4.33 -8.03 -5.99
CA LEU A 101 5.65 -8.55 -5.66
C LEU A 101 6.73 -7.45 -5.76
N ALA A 102 6.69 -6.63 -6.80
CA ALA A 102 7.57 -5.47 -6.95
C ALA A 102 7.41 -4.47 -5.78
N TRP A 103 6.16 -4.16 -5.41
CA TRP A 103 5.86 -3.31 -4.26
C TRP A 103 6.42 -3.90 -2.97
N THR A 104 6.23 -5.20 -2.74
CA THR A 104 6.73 -5.88 -1.53
C THR A 104 8.26 -5.79 -1.43
N MET A 105 8.98 -5.94 -2.55
CA MET A 105 10.44 -5.77 -2.58
C MET A 105 10.86 -4.31 -2.30
N ILE A 106 10.18 -3.33 -2.89
CA ILE A 106 10.47 -1.90 -2.65
C ILE A 106 10.22 -1.54 -1.19
N LEU A 107 9.09 -1.96 -0.65
CA LEU A 107 8.70 -1.73 0.73
C LEU A 107 9.65 -2.42 1.72
N SER A 108 10.13 -3.63 1.39
CA SER A 108 11.17 -4.31 2.16
C SER A 108 12.48 -3.52 2.18
N ASN A 109 12.90 -2.92 1.06
CA ASN A 109 14.10 -2.08 1.02
C ASN A 109 13.93 -0.75 1.76
N LEU A 110 12.80 -0.07 1.58
CA LEU A 110 12.53 1.23 2.20
C LEU A 110 12.36 1.13 3.72
N ARG A 111 11.69 0.08 4.21
CA ARG A 111 11.24 -0.03 5.60
C ARG A 111 11.84 -1.20 6.37
N GLY A 112 12.58 -2.09 5.72
CA GLY A 112 13.28 -3.21 6.38
C GLY A 112 14.56 -2.81 7.10
N SER A 113 15.14 -1.64 6.79
CA SER A 113 16.35 -1.13 7.46
C SER A 113 16.07 -0.24 8.69
N GLU A 114 14.83 0.18 8.92
CA GLU A 114 14.44 0.91 10.13
C GLU A 114 14.31 -0.10 11.29
N LYS A 115 15.34 -0.14 12.14
CA LYS A 115 15.30 -0.72 13.49
C LYS A 115 14.74 0.27 14.48
#